data_AF-A0A399NV09-F1
#
_entry.id   AF-A0A399NV09-F1
#
_cell.length_a   1.000
_cell.length_b   1.000
_cell.length_c   1.000
_cell.angle_alpha   90.00
_cell.angle_beta   90.00
_cell.angle_gamma   90.00
#
_symmetry.space_group_name_H-M   'P 1'
#
loop_
_entity.id
_entity.type
_entity.pdbx_description
1 polymer ?
#
loop_
_entity_poly.entity_id
_entity_poly.type
_entity_poly.pdbx_seq_one_letter_code
_entity_poly.pdbx_strand_id
1 'polypeptide(L)'
;PAGIARSLAEAADAARLAASRPQSGRFLHVDRLGLAQLLLAWTRTDTFQPAALELLAPLRRQTTGDLLATLATYLDAESSVAETASILAVHRNTVAERIQRVQRILQVDLADAETRLALHLACRTVLAAEG
;
A
#
# COMPACT_ATOMS: atom_id res chain seq x y z
N PRO A 1 54.63 -3.91 10.74
CA PRO A 1 53.63 -3.53 11.76
C PRO A 1 52.54 -2.52 11.31
N ALA A 2 52.68 -1.82 10.17
CA ALA A 2 51.74 -0.78 9.74
C ALA A 2 50.45 -1.26 9.02
N GLY A 3 50.33 -2.56 8.71
CA GLY A 3 49.16 -3.11 8.01
C GLY A 3 47.92 -3.31 8.91
N ILE A 4 48.13 -3.68 10.18
CA ILE A 4 47.04 -3.96 11.13
C ILE A 4 46.25 -2.69 11.46
N ALA A 5 46.93 -1.55 11.64
CA ALA A 5 46.28 -0.28 11.91
C ALA A 5 45.41 0.20 10.73
N ARG A 6 45.82 -0.11 9.49
CA ARG A 6 45.06 0.20 8.28
C ARG A 6 43.81 -0.69 8.15
N SER A 7 43.95 -1.99 8.35
CA SER A 7 42.81 -2.91 8.35
C SER A 7 41.81 -2.62 9.47
N LEU A 8 42.27 -2.14 10.63
CA LEU A 8 41.39 -1.72 11.72
C LEU A 8 40.64 -0.43 11.39
N ALA A 9 41.30 0.54 10.75
CA ALA A 9 40.68 1.77 10.30
C ALA A 9 39.64 1.51 9.18
N GLU A 10 39.97 0.66 8.21
CA GLU A 10 39.05 0.23 7.15
C GLU A 10 37.84 -0.52 7.72
N ALA A 11 38.04 -1.40 8.70
CA ALA A 11 36.95 -2.10 9.38
C ALA A 11 36.06 -1.13 10.18
N ALA A 12 36.65 -0.13 10.84
CA ALA A 12 35.91 0.88 11.59
C ALA A 12 35.10 1.81 10.67
N ASP A 13 35.63 2.17 9.51
CA ASP A 13 34.92 2.97 8.51
C ASP A 13 33.81 2.18 7.82
N ALA A 14 34.04 0.91 7.51
CA ALA A 14 32.99 0.01 7.03
C ALA A 14 31.85 -0.15 8.06
N ALA A 15 32.19 -0.27 9.35
CA ALA A 15 31.20 -0.34 10.44
C ALA A 15 30.41 0.97 10.60
N ARG A 16 31.07 2.13 10.48
CA ARG A 16 30.39 3.44 10.50
C ARG A 16 29.45 3.64 9.32
N LEU A 17 29.87 3.25 8.11
CA LEU A 17 29.04 3.30 6.91
C LEU A 17 27.84 2.35 6.99
N ALA A 18 28.01 1.19 7.62
CA ALA A 18 26.90 0.27 7.90
C ALA A 18 25.91 0.84 8.93
N ALA A 19 26.40 1.55 9.95
CA ALA A 19 25.58 2.18 10.98
C ALA A 19 24.83 3.43 10.48
N SER A 20 25.37 4.14 9.48
CA SER A 20 24.76 5.34 8.89
C SER A 20 23.78 5.04 7.76
N ARG A 21 23.63 3.77 7.34
CA ARG A 21 22.57 3.39 6.41
C ARG A 21 21.25 3.32 7.19
N PRO A 22 20.18 3.98 6.71
CA PRO A 22 18.85 3.70 7.24
C PRO A 22 18.61 2.20 7.07
N GLN A 23 18.29 1.54 8.18
CA GLN A 23 17.92 0.12 8.22
C GLN A 23 16.54 -0.07 7.59
N SER A 24 16.38 0.31 6.33
CA SER A 24 15.16 0.04 5.54
C SER A 24 15.33 -1.23 4.71
N GLY A 25 16.21 -2.12 5.15
CA GLY A 25 16.40 -3.47 4.62
C GLY A 25 15.96 -4.48 5.67
N ARG A 26 14.68 -4.46 6.04
CA ARG A 26 14.09 -5.57 6.78
C ARG A 26 14.13 -6.76 5.83
N PHE A 27 15.15 -7.60 5.93
CA PHE A 27 15.15 -8.92 5.33
C PHE A 27 13.99 -9.69 5.93
N LEU A 28 12.83 -9.60 5.27
CA LEU A 28 11.68 -10.40 5.62
C LEU A 28 12.00 -11.82 5.18
N HIS A 29 12.15 -12.72 6.15
CA HIS A 29 12.42 -14.13 5.88
C HIS A 29 11.21 -14.72 5.13
N VAL A 30 11.32 -14.83 3.81
CA VAL A 30 10.27 -15.29 2.89
C VAL A 30 9.70 -16.65 3.29
N ASP A 31 10.51 -17.48 3.94
CA ASP A 31 10.22 -18.90 4.21
C ASP A 31 9.04 -19.16 5.16
N ARG A 32 8.44 -18.12 5.78
CA ARG A 32 7.23 -18.26 6.62
C ARG A 32 6.10 -17.27 6.34
N LEU A 33 6.34 -16.27 5.51
CA LEU A 33 5.31 -15.30 5.16
C LEU A 33 4.63 -15.79 3.89
N GLY A 34 3.37 -16.21 3.99
CA GLY A 34 2.56 -16.47 2.80
C GLY A 34 2.54 -15.22 1.89
N LEU A 35 2.24 -15.38 0.61
CA LEU A 35 2.27 -14.29 -0.40
C LEU A 35 1.54 -13.01 0.06
N ALA A 36 0.39 -13.14 0.73
CA ALA A 36 -0.35 -12.01 1.29
C ALA A 36 0.45 -11.22 2.34
N GLN A 37 1.23 -11.93 3.15
CA GLN A 37 2.04 -11.37 4.22
C GLN A 37 3.33 -10.72 3.70
N LEU A 38 3.89 -11.26 2.60
CA LEU A 38 4.98 -10.61 1.86
C LEU A 38 4.53 -9.32 1.18
N LEU A 39 3.37 -9.34 0.52
CA LEU A 39 2.80 -8.14 -0.11
C LEU A 39 2.50 -7.07 0.94
N LEU A 40 1.89 -7.43 2.07
CA LEU A 40 1.60 -6.49 3.15
C LEU A 40 2.87 -5.93 3.83
N ALA A 41 3.94 -6.72 3.92
CA ALA A 41 5.20 -6.22 4.44
C ALA A 41 5.91 -5.29 3.44
N TRP A 42 5.79 -5.57 2.14
CA TRP A 42 6.26 -4.67 1.09
C TRP A 42 5.49 -3.36 1.07
N THR A 43 4.18 -3.36 1.37
CA THR A 43 3.43 -2.10 1.45
C THR A 43 3.83 -1.21 2.63
N ARG A 44 4.57 -1.74 3.61
CA ARG A 44 5.12 -1.01 4.76
C ARG A 44 6.54 -0.50 4.54
N THR A 45 7.06 -0.56 3.31
CA THR A 45 8.33 0.10 3.00
C THR A 45 8.16 1.62 3.04
N ASP A 46 9.25 2.32 3.37
CA ASP A 46 9.30 3.79 3.42
C ASP A 46 8.94 4.46 2.08
N THR A 47 8.91 3.69 0.98
CA THR A 47 8.58 4.15 -0.37
C THR A 47 7.12 3.88 -0.75
N PHE A 48 6.55 2.74 -0.36
CA PHE A 48 5.21 2.37 -0.80
C PHE A 48 4.12 3.11 -0.02
N GLN A 49 4.26 3.23 1.31
CA GLN A 49 3.23 3.87 2.13
C GLN A 49 2.99 5.34 1.75
N PRO A 50 4.01 6.19 1.54
CA PRO A 50 3.80 7.55 1.03
C PRO A 50 3.13 7.57 -0.35
N ALA A 51 3.54 6.69 -1.26
CA ALA A 51 2.95 6.60 -2.60
C ALA A 51 1.46 6.19 -2.55
N ALA A 52 1.10 5.23 -1.68
CA ALA A 52 -0.28 4.82 -1.47
C ALA A 52 -1.14 5.94 -0.88
N LEU A 53 -0.59 6.69 0.09
CA LEU A 53 -1.25 7.85 0.68
C LEU A 53 -1.46 8.96 -0.35
N GLU A 54 -0.49 9.22 -1.21
CA GLU A 54 -0.57 10.20 -2.29
C GLU A 54 -1.61 9.79 -3.34
N LEU A 55 -1.57 8.53 -3.79
CA LEU A 55 -2.52 7.96 -4.76
C LEU A 55 -3.96 8.10 -4.28
N LEU A 56 -4.23 7.83 -3.00
CA LEU A 56 -5.57 7.88 -2.42
C LEU A 56 -5.91 9.25 -1.80
N ALA A 57 -4.99 10.22 -1.79
CA ALA A 57 -5.22 11.54 -1.21
C ALA A 57 -6.45 12.26 -1.80
N PRO A 58 -6.75 12.21 -3.12
CA PRO A 58 -7.95 12.83 -3.68
C PRO A 58 -9.26 12.28 -3.12
N LEU A 59 -9.32 10.98 -2.79
CA LEU A 59 -10.48 10.35 -2.15
C LEU A 59 -10.55 10.69 -0.66
N ARG A 60 -9.41 10.67 0.04
CA ARG A 60 -9.34 10.99 1.48
C ARG A 60 -9.71 12.44 1.80
N ARG A 61 -9.53 13.36 0.84
CA ARG A 61 -9.96 14.75 0.96
C ARG A 61 -11.47 14.95 0.78
N GLN A 62 -12.21 13.94 0.34
CA GLN A 62 -13.66 14.04 0.22
C GLN A 62 -14.28 14.01 1.63
N THR A 63 -15.18 14.95 1.91
CA THR A 63 -15.83 15.09 3.22
C THR A 63 -16.72 13.89 3.57
N THR A 64 -17.15 13.13 2.56
CA THR A 64 -17.93 11.90 2.72
C THR A 64 -16.97 10.71 2.59
N GLY A 65 -16.54 10.15 3.74
CA GLY A 65 -15.59 9.01 3.82
C GLY A 65 -16.04 7.72 3.12
N ASP A 66 -17.27 7.72 2.61
CA ASP A 66 -17.94 6.64 1.90
C ASP A 66 -17.18 6.14 0.66
N LEU A 67 -16.42 6.99 -0.05
CA LEU A 67 -15.80 6.58 -1.32
C LEU A 67 -14.59 5.66 -1.13
N LEU A 68 -13.73 5.94 -0.14
CA LEU A 68 -12.58 5.08 0.14
C LEU A 68 -13.05 3.72 0.68
N ALA A 69 -14.03 3.73 1.59
CA ALA A 69 -14.64 2.50 2.11
C ALA A 69 -15.34 1.70 0.99
N THR A 70 -16.06 2.38 0.09
CA THR A 70 -16.71 1.73 -1.06
C THR A 70 -15.68 1.12 -2.01
N LEU A 71 -14.59 1.82 -2.33
CA LEU A 71 -13.52 1.31 -3.18
C LEU A 71 -12.87 0.07 -2.56
N ALA A 72 -12.49 0.12 -1.28
CA ALA A 72 -11.88 -1.01 -0.60
C ALA A 72 -12.82 -2.22 -0.58
N THR A 73 -14.09 -2.03 -0.20
CA THR A 73 -15.09 -3.11 -0.18
C THR A 73 -15.35 -3.68 -1.58
N TYR A 74 -15.35 -2.83 -2.60
CA TYR A 74 -15.50 -3.25 -3.99
C TYR A 74 -14.35 -4.11 -4.48
N LEU A 75 -13.11 -3.73 -4.16
CA LEU A 75 -11.93 -4.49 -4.53
C LEU A 75 -11.81 -5.80 -3.73
N ASP A 76 -12.31 -5.83 -2.50
CA ASP A 76 -12.40 -7.04 -1.66
C ASP A 76 -13.45 -8.02 -2.18
N ALA A 77 -14.57 -7.51 -2.68
CA ALA A 77 -15.66 -8.27 -3.30
C ALA A 77 -15.40 -8.57 -4.79
N GLU A 78 -14.14 -8.80 -5.18
CA GLU A 78 -13.75 -9.14 -6.56
C GLU A 78 -14.29 -8.19 -7.64
N SER A 79 -14.44 -6.89 -7.32
CA SER A 79 -15.02 -5.88 -8.21
C SER A 79 -16.50 -6.12 -8.57
N SER A 80 -17.24 -6.83 -7.71
CA SER A 80 -18.67 -7.09 -7.83
C SER A 80 -19.51 -5.98 -7.21
N VAL A 81 -20.25 -5.24 -8.05
CA VAL A 81 -21.17 -4.19 -7.60
C VAL A 81 -22.28 -4.75 -6.70
N ALA A 82 -22.79 -5.94 -7.01
CA ALA A 82 -23.89 -6.55 -6.28
C ALA A 82 -23.45 -6.99 -4.87
N GLU A 83 -22.30 -7.62 -4.77
CA GLU A 83 -21.75 -8.08 -3.49
C GLU A 83 -21.33 -6.88 -2.62
N THR A 84 -20.66 -5.89 -3.21
CA THR A 84 -20.34 -4.63 -2.52
C THR A 84 -21.57 -3.95 -1.95
N ALA A 85 -22.66 -3.90 -2.72
CA ALA A 85 -23.92 -3.30 -2.29
C ALA A 85 -24.53 -4.06 -1.12
N SER A 86 -24.45 -5.40 -1.15
CA SER A 86 -24.87 -6.27 -0.05
C SER A 86 -24.05 -6.01 1.22
N ILE A 87 -22.72 -5.95 1.12
CA ILE A 87 -21.82 -5.73 2.26
C ILE A 87 -22.03 -4.35 2.89
N LEU A 88 -22.18 -3.31 2.05
CA LEU A 88 -22.37 -1.94 2.52
C LEU A 88 -23.82 -1.59 2.87
N ALA A 89 -24.76 -2.52 2.71
CA ALA A 89 -26.20 -2.33 2.91
C ALA A 89 -26.76 -1.11 2.15
N VAL A 90 -26.33 -0.91 0.91
CA VAL A 90 -26.80 0.16 0.01
C VAL A 90 -27.36 -0.41 -1.28
N HIS A 91 -28.02 0.41 -2.09
CA HIS A 91 -28.50 -0.02 -3.40
C HIS A 91 -27.33 -0.18 -4.40
N ARG A 92 -27.41 -1.17 -5.29
CA ARG A 92 -26.40 -1.42 -6.35
C ARG A 92 -26.06 -0.18 -7.20
N ASN A 93 -27.06 0.66 -7.48
CA ASN A 93 -26.85 1.89 -8.27
C ASN A 93 -25.98 2.89 -7.51
N THR A 94 -26.12 2.97 -6.19
CA THR A 94 -25.27 3.82 -5.34
C THR A 94 -23.83 3.36 -5.39
N VAL A 95 -23.57 2.05 -5.35
CA VAL A 95 -22.21 1.52 -5.52
C VAL A 95 -21.66 1.86 -6.90
N ALA A 96 -22.43 1.59 -7.97
CA ALA A 96 -22.01 1.88 -9.34
C ALA A 96 -21.65 3.36 -9.53
N GLU A 97 -22.48 4.28 -9.02
CA GLU A 97 -22.23 5.72 -9.06
C GLU A 97 -20.95 6.08 -8.29
N ARG A 98 -20.77 5.55 -7.08
CA ARG A 98 -19.57 5.78 -6.26
C ARG A 98 -18.31 5.27 -6.95
N ILE A 99 -18.34 4.10 -7.58
CA ILE A 99 -17.21 3.54 -8.33
C ILE A 99 -16.89 4.37 -9.58
N GLN A 100 -17.89 4.84 -10.31
CA GLN A 100 -17.68 5.79 -11.41
C GLN A 100 -17.09 7.11 -10.91
N ARG A 101 -17.53 7.59 -9.75
CA ARG A 101 -16.99 8.79 -9.12
C ARG A 101 -15.53 8.60 -8.68
N VAL A 102 -15.18 7.44 -8.14
CA VAL A 102 -13.80 7.08 -7.79
C VAL A 102 -12.90 7.12 -9.02
N GLN A 103 -13.30 6.46 -10.12
CA GLN A 103 -12.55 6.48 -11.38
C GLN A 103 -12.32 7.90 -11.90
N ARG A 104 -13.34 8.76 -11.83
CA ARG A 104 -13.21 10.17 -12.21
C ARG A 104 -12.31 10.98 -11.27
N ILE A 105 -12.35 10.75 -9.97
CA ILE A 105 -11.51 11.49 -9.02
C ILE A 105 -10.05 11.10 -9.15
N LEU A 106 -9.78 9.80 -9.31
CA LEU A 106 -8.43 9.26 -9.42
C LEU A 106 -7.87 9.30 -10.86
N GLN A 107 -8.72 9.55 -11.86
CA GLN A 107 -8.36 9.50 -13.28
C GLN A 107 -7.81 8.13 -13.69
N VAL A 108 -8.54 7.07 -13.32
CA VAL A 108 -8.15 5.67 -13.52
C VAL A 108 -9.28 4.86 -14.16
N ASP A 109 -8.92 3.73 -14.76
CA ASP A 109 -9.86 2.73 -15.29
C ASP A 109 -9.82 1.45 -14.45
N LEU A 110 -10.93 1.11 -13.78
CA LEU A 110 -11.03 -0.11 -12.97
C LEU A 110 -11.30 -1.36 -13.81
N ALA A 111 -11.49 -1.24 -15.12
CA ALA A 111 -11.46 -2.40 -16.03
C ALA A 111 -10.04 -3.00 -16.16
N ASP A 112 -9.01 -2.18 -15.96
CA ASP A 112 -7.61 -2.63 -15.96
C ASP A 112 -7.25 -3.38 -14.67
N ALA A 113 -6.67 -4.57 -14.82
CA ALA A 113 -6.33 -5.45 -13.71
C ALA A 113 -5.16 -4.92 -12.87
N GLU A 114 -4.18 -4.27 -13.50
CA GLU A 114 -3.04 -3.69 -12.80
C GLU A 114 -3.48 -2.51 -11.94
N THR A 115 -4.32 -1.64 -12.48
CA THR A 115 -4.96 -0.53 -11.76
C THR A 115 -5.74 -1.03 -10.54
N ARG A 116 -6.57 -2.08 -10.68
CA ARG A 116 -7.29 -2.67 -9.54
C ARG A 116 -6.34 -3.18 -8.47
N LEU A 117 -5.29 -3.91 -8.86
CA LEU A 117 -4.31 -4.43 -7.92
C LEU A 117 -3.60 -3.30 -7.16
N ALA A 118 -3.12 -2.27 -7.86
CA ALA A 118 -2.45 -1.13 -7.27
C ALA A 118 -3.34 -0.42 -6.24
N LEU A 119 -4.60 -0.16 -6.60
CA LEU A 119 -5.56 0.47 -5.70
C LEU A 119 -5.93 -0.43 -4.52
N HIS A 120 -6.03 -1.74 -4.72
CA HIS A 120 -6.32 -2.68 -3.63
C HIS A 120 -5.20 -2.64 -2.59
N LEU A 121 -3.93 -2.73 -3.03
CA LEU A 121 -2.77 -2.63 -2.14
C LEU A 121 -2.69 -1.27 -1.44
N ALA A 122 -2.98 -0.18 -2.15
CA ALA A 122 -3.02 1.16 -1.57
C ALA A 122 -4.11 1.26 -0.49
N CYS A 123 -5.32 0.74 -0.74
CA CYS A 123 -6.42 0.72 0.24
C CYS A 123 -6.03 -0.06 1.50
N ARG A 124 -5.40 -1.24 1.36
CA ARG A 124 -4.93 -2.03 2.51
C ARG A 124 -3.91 -1.28 3.36
N THR A 125 -3.05 -0.49 2.71
CA THR A 125 -1.99 0.28 3.38
C THR A 125 -2.54 1.48 4.14
N VAL A 126 -3.44 2.23 3.52
CA VAL A 126 -4.06 3.41 4.13
C VAL A 126 -4.97 2.99 5.30
N LEU A 127 -5.82 1.98 5.11
CA LEU A 127 -6.76 1.54 6.15
C LEU A 127 -6.07 0.83 7.31
N ALA A 128 -4.93 0.17 7.08
CA ALA A 128 -4.12 -0.42 8.15
C ALA A 128 -3.32 0.62 8.96
N ALA A 129 -3.18 1.86 8.46
CA ALA A 129 -2.52 2.95 9.18
C ALA A 129 -3.51 3.77 10.04
N GLU A 130 -4.81 3.57 9.85
CA GLU A 130 -5.88 4.27 10.58
C GLU A 130 -6.38 3.49 11.81
N GLY A 131 -5.81 2.30 12.11
CA GLY A 131 -6.07 1.48 13.29
C GLY A 131 -4.79 1.14 14.05
#